data_AF-A0A834L872-F1
#
_entry.id   AF-A0A834L872-F1
#
_cell.length_a   1.000
_cell.length_b   1.000
_cell.length_c   1.000
_cell.angle_alpha   90.00
_cell.angle_beta   90.00
_cell.angle_gamma   90.00
#
_symmetry.space_group_name_H-M   'P 1'
#
loop_
_entity.id
_entity.type
_entity.pdbx_description
1 polymer ?
#
loop_
_entity_poly.entity_id
_entity_poly.type
_entity_poly.pdbx_seq_one_letter_code
_entity_poly.pdbx_strand_id
1 'polypeptide(L)'
;MVKVARNGEICDGPVFDEIGKCVGMEFQSEGDRSDVMPVEVIKHFIQDYDKNGAYTGLPLLGIKWQKMESPYLRELMKMDHDQQGILVTEVKPNYPASVIVKPYDVILSIDGININNDGTVPFLRGRRIEFSYLIGKKYNGDKIVIKVRRGSEIHEFITEIATHKQFVRANINGRPLRYYIIGGFVFTTLSVPYIQFMDCRYDYKTPDEGELFSQALYEDRVVLCQVLKDDINAGCDIERLVQNQVLVTFNNKPVMGLKSLVSMVEICNEEFLKFTFGNHKTLVLPTNIAKSRNLDILKAHSVRCAMSDDLKELVKLPRGK
;
A
#
# COMPACT_ATOMS: atom_id res chain seq x y z
N MET A 1 19.68 9.34 -31.58
CA MET A 1 18.21 9.51 -31.72
C MET A 1 17.58 8.13 -31.57
N VAL A 2 16.51 7.99 -30.79
CA VAL A 2 15.92 6.67 -30.45
C VAL A 2 14.64 6.49 -31.27
N LYS A 3 14.40 5.28 -31.80
CA LYS A 3 13.21 4.96 -32.62
C LYS A 3 12.21 4.18 -31.80
N VAL A 4 10.93 4.59 -31.83
CA VAL A 4 9.83 3.92 -31.14
C VAL A 4 8.92 3.27 -32.17
N ALA A 5 8.63 1.98 -32.02
CA ALA A 5 7.69 1.27 -32.90
C ALA A 5 6.27 1.34 -32.32
N ARG A 6 5.35 2.08 -32.96
CA ARG A 6 3.96 2.22 -32.52
C ARG A 6 3.01 1.43 -33.42
N ASN A 7 2.07 0.68 -32.82
CA ASN A 7 0.94 0.06 -33.52
C ASN A 7 -0.35 0.79 -33.11
N GLY A 8 -0.76 1.82 -33.86
CA GLY A 8 -1.96 2.62 -33.57
C GLY A 8 -1.76 3.65 -32.46
N GLU A 9 -2.83 3.99 -31.73
CA GLU A 9 -2.85 4.99 -30.64
C GLU A 9 -2.26 4.47 -29.31
N ILE A 10 -1.82 3.21 -29.25
CA ILE A 10 -1.36 2.57 -28.01
C ILE A 10 0.17 2.71 -27.90
N CYS A 11 0.61 3.49 -26.91
CA CYS A 11 2.02 3.79 -26.62
C CYS A 11 2.69 2.69 -25.77
N ASP A 12 2.82 1.48 -26.32
CA ASP A 12 3.40 0.29 -25.64
C ASP A 12 4.51 -0.39 -26.49
N GLY A 13 5.19 0.38 -27.33
CA GLY A 13 6.14 -0.13 -28.32
C GLY A 13 7.56 -0.41 -27.81
N PRO A 14 8.30 -1.38 -28.39
CA PRO A 14 9.73 -1.48 -28.14
C PRO A 14 10.46 -0.24 -28.67
N VAL A 15 11.47 0.17 -27.92
CA VAL A 15 12.29 1.34 -28.19
C VAL A 15 13.68 0.88 -28.59
N PHE A 16 14.17 1.33 -29.74
CA PHE A 16 15.43 0.88 -30.34
C PHE A 16 16.48 1.99 -30.43
N ASP A 17 17.72 1.64 -30.13
CA ASP A 17 18.87 2.50 -30.42
C ASP A 17 19.23 2.54 -31.93
N GLU A 18 20.28 3.30 -32.25
CA GLU A 18 20.71 3.54 -33.64
C GLU A 18 21.19 2.26 -34.36
N ILE A 19 21.58 1.23 -33.62
CA ILE A 19 22.03 -0.06 -34.16
C ILE A 19 20.92 -1.13 -34.14
N GLY A 20 19.68 -0.75 -33.80
CA GLY A 20 18.51 -1.63 -33.81
C GLY A 20 18.40 -2.53 -32.58
N LYS A 21 19.12 -2.24 -31.49
CA LYS A 21 19.00 -2.97 -30.23
C LYS A 21 17.86 -2.37 -29.40
N CYS A 22 17.01 -3.24 -28.85
CA CYS A 22 15.97 -2.82 -27.91
C CYS A 22 16.62 -2.29 -26.62
N VAL A 23 16.31 -1.03 -26.29
CA VAL A 23 16.79 -0.32 -25.09
C VAL A 23 15.70 -0.13 -24.04
N GLY A 24 14.45 -0.48 -24.38
CA GLY A 24 13.33 -0.38 -23.45
C GLY A 24 11.99 -0.54 -24.14
N MET A 25 10.94 -0.20 -23.41
CA MET A 25 9.56 -0.17 -23.89
C MET A 25 8.95 1.19 -23.57
N GLU A 26 8.27 1.81 -24.52
CA GLU A 26 7.50 3.03 -24.28
C GLU A 26 6.43 2.72 -23.24
N PHE A 27 6.32 3.56 -22.22
CA PHE A 27 5.36 3.40 -21.12
C PHE A 27 4.29 4.48 -21.15
N GLN A 28 4.68 5.72 -21.46
CA GLN A 28 3.78 6.84 -21.56
C GLN A 28 4.33 7.85 -22.57
N SER A 29 3.44 8.50 -23.31
CA SER A 29 3.76 9.62 -24.18
C SER A 29 2.95 10.84 -23.74
N GLU A 30 3.62 11.97 -23.58
CA GLU A 30 3.01 13.28 -23.35
C GLU A 30 3.60 14.30 -24.33
N GLY A 31 2.84 14.64 -25.36
CA GLY A 31 3.30 15.49 -26.46
C GLY A 31 4.54 14.89 -27.15
N ASP A 32 5.61 15.68 -27.22
CA ASP A 32 6.88 15.29 -27.84
C ASP A 32 7.83 14.52 -26.90
N ARG A 33 7.39 14.19 -25.68
CA ARG A 33 8.16 13.41 -24.71
C ARG A 33 7.55 12.02 -24.56
N SER A 34 8.42 11.03 -24.50
CA SER A 34 8.05 9.65 -24.22
C SER A 34 8.90 9.13 -23.07
N ASP A 35 8.24 8.61 -22.05
CA ASP A 35 8.86 7.88 -20.97
C ASP A 35 9.07 6.43 -21.39
N VAL A 36 10.29 5.95 -21.17
CA VAL A 36 10.73 4.62 -21.59
C VAL A 36 11.11 3.81 -20.37
N MET A 37 10.46 2.66 -20.20
CA MET A 37 10.85 1.66 -19.22
C MET A 37 12.16 1.00 -19.68
N PRO A 38 13.28 1.16 -18.95
CA PRO A 38 14.58 0.68 -19.38
C PRO A 38 14.66 -0.85 -19.43
N VAL A 39 15.51 -1.37 -20.32
CA VAL A 39 15.73 -2.82 -20.47
C VAL A 39 16.18 -3.51 -19.18
N GLU A 40 16.84 -2.79 -18.27
CA GLU A 40 17.23 -3.32 -16.95
C GLU A 40 16.02 -3.66 -16.09
N VAL A 41 14.95 -2.85 -16.15
CA VAL A 41 13.69 -3.09 -15.43
C VAL A 41 12.95 -4.28 -16.04
N ILE A 42 12.89 -4.35 -17.38
CA ILE A 42 12.26 -5.46 -18.10
C ILE A 42 12.98 -6.78 -17.79
N LYS A 43 14.31 -6.78 -17.78
CA LYS A 43 15.11 -7.96 -17.42
C LYS A 43 14.90 -8.39 -15.97
N HIS A 44 14.84 -7.43 -15.05
CA HIS A 44 14.54 -7.72 -13.63
C HIS A 44 13.18 -8.43 -13.50
N PHE A 45 12.14 -7.90 -14.16
CA PHE A 45 10.82 -8.52 -14.18
C PHE A 45 10.83 -9.96 -14.72
N ILE A 46 11.48 -10.21 -15.87
CA ILE A 46 11.55 -11.54 -16.48
C ILE A 46 12.30 -12.51 -15.56
N GLN A 47 13.44 -12.10 -15.00
CA GLN A 47 14.24 -12.93 -14.09
C GLN A 47 13.51 -13.26 -12.80
N ASP A 48 12.75 -12.30 -12.24
CA ASP A 48 11.91 -12.51 -11.08
C ASP A 48 10.83 -13.58 -11.36
N TYR A 49 10.14 -13.45 -12.50
CA TYR A 49 9.10 -14.39 -12.90
C TYR A 49 9.67 -15.80 -13.16
N ASP A 50 10.77 -15.91 -13.91
CA ASP A 50 11.41 -17.19 -14.23
C ASP A 50 11.86 -17.94 -12.97
N LYS A 51 12.39 -17.22 -11.98
CA LYS A 51 12.90 -17.80 -10.73
C LYS A 51 11.77 -18.24 -9.78
N ASN A 52 10.72 -17.44 -9.68
CA ASN A 52 9.69 -17.60 -8.64
C ASN A 52 8.38 -18.21 -9.16
N GLY A 53 8.23 -18.36 -10.49
CA GLY A 53 6.98 -18.78 -11.14
C GLY A 53 5.84 -17.74 -11.03
N ALA A 54 6.14 -16.56 -10.49
CA ALA A 54 5.23 -15.44 -10.32
C ALA A 54 6.02 -14.14 -10.10
N TYR A 55 5.43 -13.00 -10.45
CA TYR A 55 6.02 -11.69 -10.14
C TYR A 55 5.92 -11.41 -8.64
N THR A 56 7.07 -11.14 -8.01
CA THR A 56 7.19 -10.88 -6.57
C THR A 56 7.28 -9.39 -6.24
N GLY A 57 7.56 -8.53 -7.23
CA GLY A 57 7.55 -7.06 -7.07
C GLY A 57 8.93 -6.42 -7.04
N LEU A 58 8.96 -5.10 -6.90
CA LEU A 58 10.17 -4.32 -6.61
C LEU A 58 10.29 -4.05 -5.10
N PRO A 59 11.39 -4.49 -4.46
CA PRO A 59 11.54 -4.32 -3.02
C PRO A 59 11.81 -2.86 -2.65
N LEU A 60 11.47 -2.49 -1.41
CA LEU A 60 11.68 -1.15 -0.87
C LEU A 60 12.35 -1.23 0.50
N LEU A 61 13.10 -0.19 0.88
CA LEU A 61 13.71 -0.11 2.22
C LEU A 61 12.68 0.25 3.31
N GLY A 62 11.57 0.90 2.93
CA GLY A 62 10.49 1.24 3.86
C GLY A 62 10.81 2.41 4.79
N ILE A 63 11.50 3.44 4.31
CA ILE A 63 11.83 4.64 5.09
C ILE A 63 11.36 5.92 4.40
N LYS A 64 11.09 6.96 5.18
CA LYS A 64 11.17 8.35 4.71
C LYS A 64 12.48 8.94 5.19
N TRP A 65 13.02 9.86 4.41
CA TRP A 65 14.33 10.45 4.68
C TRP A 65 14.37 11.93 4.32
N GLN A 66 15.36 12.62 4.85
CA GLN A 66 15.66 14.03 4.62
C GLN A 66 17.12 14.19 4.18
N LYS A 67 17.35 15.13 3.26
CA LYS A 67 18.69 15.54 2.82
C LYS A 67 19.51 16.15 3.96
N MET A 68 20.82 15.89 3.95
CA MET A 68 21.80 16.37 4.93
C MET A 68 22.71 17.48 4.37
N GLU A 69 22.21 18.32 3.45
CA GLU A 69 22.98 19.40 2.80
C GLU A 69 23.39 20.50 3.80
N SER A 70 22.58 20.75 4.83
CA SER A 70 22.87 21.73 5.89
C SER A 70 24.05 21.28 6.78
N PRO A 71 25.12 22.07 6.91
CA PRO A 71 26.25 21.74 7.79
C PRO A 71 25.86 21.66 9.26
N TYR A 72 24.93 22.50 9.72
CA TYR A 72 24.47 22.50 11.12
C TYR A 72 23.64 21.26 11.45
N LEU A 73 22.87 20.74 10.48
CA LEU A 73 22.15 19.48 10.68
C LEU A 73 23.14 18.31 10.80
N ARG A 74 24.20 18.30 9.98
CA ARG A 74 25.28 17.31 10.09
C ARG A 74 26.00 17.39 11.44
N GLU A 75 26.30 18.60 11.90
CA GLU A 75 26.91 18.84 13.22
C GLU A 75 26.01 18.35 14.37
N LEU A 76 24.71 18.65 14.32
CA LEU A 76 23.73 18.17 15.30
C LEU A 76 23.66 16.64 15.34
N MET A 77 23.70 16.00 14.16
CA MET A 77 23.75 14.54 14.02
C MET A 77 25.16 13.96 14.24
N LYS A 78 26.10 14.80 14.70
CA LYS A 78 27.49 14.48 15.04
C LYS A 78 28.28 13.87 13.90
N MET A 79 27.95 14.14 12.64
CA MET A 79 28.67 13.60 11.50
C MET A 79 30.08 14.19 11.42
N ASP A 80 31.05 13.36 11.05
CA ASP A 80 32.41 13.81 10.76
C ASP A 80 32.43 14.65 9.47
N HIS A 81 33.45 15.50 9.30
CA HIS A 81 33.49 16.48 8.18
C HIS A 81 33.48 15.83 6.78
N ASP A 82 34.00 14.61 6.66
CA ASP A 82 34.06 13.83 5.43
C ASP A 82 32.85 12.91 5.23
N GLN A 83 32.01 12.74 6.27
CA GLN A 83 30.83 11.89 6.18
C GLN A 83 29.72 12.54 5.36
N GLN A 84 29.05 11.69 4.59
CA GLN A 84 27.85 12.02 3.84
C GLN A 84 26.79 10.97 4.08
N GLY A 85 25.52 11.36 3.93
CA GLY A 85 24.41 10.43 4.08
C GLY A 85 23.05 11.13 4.10
N ILE A 86 22.03 10.35 4.43
CA ILE A 86 20.64 10.83 4.55
C ILE A 86 20.11 10.58 5.95
N LEU A 87 19.29 11.50 6.46
CA LEU A 87 18.64 11.35 7.76
C LEU A 87 17.34 10.57 7.61
N VAL A 88 17.16 9.52 8.38
CA VAL A 88 15.90 8.78 8.46
C VAL A 88 14.90 9.57 9.29
N THR A 89 13.75 9.91 8.71
CA THR A 89 12.68 10.66 9.39
C THR A 89 11.53 9.77 9.85
N GLU A 90 11.25 8.69 9.10
CA GLU A 90 10.20 7.72 9.42
C GLU A 90 10.66 6.33 8.99
N VAL A 91 10.30 5.30 9.77
CA VAL A 91 10.52 3.90 9.41
C VAL A 91 9.18 3.18 9.40
N LYS A 92 8.84 2.57 8.27
CA LYS A 92 7.57 1.85 8.10
C LYS A 92 7.63 0.53 8.87
N PRO A 93 6.67 0.23 9.77
CA PRO A 93 6.76 -0.88 10.71
C PRO A 93 6.80 -2.28 10.08
N ASN A 94 6.33 -2.42 8.83
CA ASN A 94 6.17 -3.70 8.15
C ASN A 94 7.29 -4.06 7.16
N TYR A 95 8.41 -3.33 7.18
CA TYR A 95 9.60 -3.66 6.41
C TYR A 95 10.66 -4.30 7.31
N PRO A 96 11.48 -5.25 6.84
CA PRO A 96 12.52 -5.87 7.67
C PRO A 96 13.49 -4.86 8.28
N ALA A 97 13.72 -3.73 7.60
CA ALA A 97 14.54 -2.63 8.11
C ALA A 97 13.98 -1.98 9.40
N SER A 98 12.69 -2.15 9.72
CA SER A 98 12.07 -1.56 10.93
C SER A 98 12.64 -2.08 12.25
N VAL A 99 13.25 -3.27 12.22
CA VAL A 99 13.88 -3.88 13.39
C VAL A 99 15.26 -3.27 13.67
N ILE A 100 15.94 -2.77 12.64
CA ILE A 100 17.36 -2.36 12.71
C ILE A 100 17.58 -0.85 12.56
N VAL A 101 16.86 -0.20 11.65
CA VAL A 101 16.93 1.23 11.37
C VAL A 101 15.91 1.97 12.21
N LYS A 102 16.29 3.11 12.77
CA LYS A 102 15.44 3.94 13.62
C LYS A 102 15.33 5.36 13.05
N PRO A 103 14.24 6.09 13.35
CA PRO A 103 14.20 7.53 13.14
C PRO A 103 15.42 8.20 13.77
N TYR A 104 15.96 9.20 13.09
CA TYR A 104 17.19 9.91 13.42
C TYR A 104 18.51 9.12 13.25
N ASP A 105 18.48 7.93 12.63
CA ASP A 105 19.71 7.36 12.07
C ASP A 105 20.13 8.13 10.81
N VAL A 106 21.43 8.26 10.57
CA VAL A 106 21.97 8.75 9.29
C VAL A 106 22.48 7.55 8.49
N ILE A 107 21.87 7.25 7.35
CA ILE A 107 22.37 6.18 6.47
C ILE A 107 23.55 6.73 5.66
N LEU A 108 24.71 6.12 5.84
CA LEU A 108 25.97 6.51 5.21
C LEU A 108 26.22 5.74 3.91
N SER A 109 25.94 4.43 3.90
CA SER A 109 26.14 3.58 2.73
C SER A 109 25.22 2.37 2.71
N ILE A 110 24.99 1.85 1.51
CA ILE A 110 24.27 0.60 1.25
C ILE A 110 25.15 -0.27 0.36
N ASP A 111 25.40 -1.52 0.76
CA ASP A 111 26.30 -2.47 0.10
C ASP A 111 27.69 -1.88 -0.21
N GLY A 112 28.21 -1.07 0.72
CA GLY A 112 29.50 -0.39 0.58
C GLY A 112 29.50 0.82 -0.37
N ILE A 113 28.36 1.18 -0.98
CA ILE A 113 28.23 2.37 -1.83
C ILE A 113 27.79 3.55 -0.96
N ASN A 114 28.66 4.57 -0.87
CA ASN A 114 28.38 5.78 -0.09
C ASN A 114 27.24 6.61 -0.69
N ILE A 115 26.36 7.09 0.18
CA ILE A 115 25.23 7.95 -0.16
C ILE A 115 25.63 9.40 0.14
N ASN A 116 25.39 10.29 -0.82
CA ASN A 116 25.66 11.71 -0.62
C ASN A 116 24.56 12.40 0.20
N ASN A 117 24.87 13.60 0.68
CA ASN A 117 23.95 14.45 1.45
C ASN A 117 22.63 14.79 0.72
N ASP A 118 22.62 14.74 -0.61
CA ASP A 118 21.44 14.97 -1.45
C ASP A 118 20.64 13.68 -1.73
N GLY A 119 21.07 12.54 -1.18
CA GLY A 119 20.45 11.22 -1.39
C GLY A 119 20.89 10.51 -2.67
N THR A 120 21.91 11.00 -3.36
CA THR A 120 22.38 10.37 -4.59
C THR A 120 23.58 9.45 -4.38
N VAL A 121 23.77 8.51 -5.30
CA VAL A 121 24.91 7.59 -5.38
C VAL A 121 25.57 7.69 -6.76
N PRO A 122 26.84 7.28 -6.91
CA PRO A 122 27.50 7.26 -8.21
C PRO A 122 26.75 6.42 -9.25
N PHE A 123 26.61 6.97 -10.45
CA PHE A 123 25.97 6.34 -11.60
C PHE A 123 26.84 6.44 -12.86
N LEU A 124 26.41 5.80 -13.93
CA LEU A 124 27.15 5.67 -15.19
C LEU A 124 27.69 7.01 -15.70
N ARG A 125 28.94 7.00 -16.22
CA ARG A 125 29.60 8.14 -16.89
C ARG A 125 29.67 9.40 -16.01
N GLY A 126 29.99 9.23 -14.73
CA GLY A 126 30.15 10.34 -13.78
C GLY A 126 28.83 11.01 -13.38
N ARG A 127 27.69 10.45 -13.77
CA ARG A 127 26.38 10.92 -13.34
C ARG A 127 26.08 10.41 -11.93
N ARG A 128 24.99 10.91 -11.37
CA ARG A 128 24.49 10.49 -10.06
C ARG A 128 23.02 10.12 -10.20
N ILE A 129 22.57 9.18 -9.40
CA ILE A 129 21.17 8.74 -9.34
C ILE A 129 20.75 8.63 -7.88
N GLU A 130 19.47 8.77 -7.59
CA GLU A 130 18.98 8.61 -6.22
C GLU A 130 19.20 7.16 -5.73
N PHE A 131 19.52 7.01 -4.43
CA PHE A 131 19.99 5.73 -3.87
C PHE A 131 18.97 4.59 -3.92
N SER A 132 17.67 4.87 -4.04
CA SER A 132 16.63 3.83 -4.23
C SER A 132 16.88 3.01 -5.49
N TYR A 133 17.65 3.50 -6.46
CA TYR A 133 18.16 2.69 -7.56
C TYR A 133 18.93 1.45 -7.11
N LEU A 134 19.73 1.54 -6.03
CA LEU A 134 20.47 0.40 -5.48
C LEU A 134 19.50 -0.65 -4.92
N ILE A 135 18.43 -0.18 -4.31
CA ILE A 135 17.36 -1.00 -3.74
C ILE A 135 16.53 -1.66 -4.84
N GLY A 136 16.10 -0.90 -5.85
CA GLY A 136 15.27 -1.39 -6.96
C GLY A 136 15.98 -2.41 -7.87
N LYS A 137 17.30 -2.56 -7.75
CA LYS A 137 18.07 -3.62 -8.41
C LYS A 137 17.99 -4.98 -7.72
N LYS A 138 17.57 -5.02 -6.46
CA LYS A 138 17.51 -6.23 -5.64
C LYS A 138 16.23 -7.00 -5.94
N TYR A 139 16.23 -8.28 -5.60
CA TYR A 139 15.05 -9.13 -5.59
C TYR A 139 14.47 -9.26 -4.18
N ASN A 140 13.21 -9.64 -4.09
CA ASN A 140 12.57 -9.93 -2.82
C ASN A 140 13.33 -11.05 -2.07
N GLY A 141 13.72 -10.77 -0.82
CA GLY A 141 14.52 -11.67 0.03
C GLY A 141 16.04 -11.50 -0.12
N ASP A 142 16.53 -10.64 -1.02
CA ASP A 142 17.95 -10.34 -1.10
C ASP A 142 18.44 -9.66 0.19
N LYS A 143 19.67 -9.96 0.59
CA LYS A 143 20.31 -9.30 1.73
C LYS A 143 21.09 -8.07 1.29
N ILE A 144 21.02 -7.03 2.10
CA ILE A 144 21.79 -5.81 1.94
C ILE A 144 22.51 -5.47 3.25
N VAL A 145 23.63 -4.79 3.10
CA VAL A 145 24.41 -4.23 4.21
C VAL A 145 24.15 -2.75 4.30
N ILE A 146 23.65 -2.27 5.43
CA ILE A 146 23.34 -0.86 5.66
C ILE A 146 24.28 -0.33 6.74
N LYS A 147 25.04 0.71 6.41
CA LYS A 147 25.87 1.42 7.36
C LYS A 147 25.17 2.67 7.83
N VAL A 148 24.93 2.77 9.14
CA VAL A 148 24.24 3.91 9.74
C VAL A 148 25.07 4.54 10.84
N ARG A 149 24.91 5.85 11.01
CA ARG A 149 25.34 6.56 12.21
C ARG A 149 24.16 6.76 13.13
N ARG A 150 24.29 6.31 14.39
CA ARG A 150 23.31 6.51 15.45
C ARG A 150 23.98 7.29 16.58
N GLY A 151 23.69 8.58 16.66
CA GLY A 151 24.40 9.49 17.55
C GLY A 151 25.89 9.59 17.17
N SER A 152 26.78 9.15 18.04
CA SER A 152 28.23 9.18 17.79
C SER A 152 28.79 7.86 17.25
N GLU A 153 27.99 6.80 17.22
CA GLU A 153 28.43 5.46 16.87
C GLU A 153 28.06 5.11 15.43
N ILE A 154 28.91 4.33 14.78
CA ILE A 154 28.64 3.75 13.46
C ILE A 154 28.27 2.29 13.67
N HIS A 155 27.14 1.90 13.11
CA HIS A 155 26.68 0.52 13.08
C HIS A 155 26.58 0.03 11.65
N GLU A 156 26.80 -1.26 11.47
CA GLU A 156 26.64 -1.93 10.19
C GLU A 156 25.67 -3.09 10.41
N PHE A 157 24.56 -3.07 9.69
CA PHE A 157 23.48 -4.04 9.82
C PHE A 157 23.30 -4.80 8.52
N ILE A 158 23.04 -6.11 8.65
CA ILE A 158 22.60 -6.93 7.53
C ILE A 158 21.09 -7.10 7.66
N THR A 159 20.34 -6.76 6.63
CA THR A 159 18.90 -6.97 6.57
C THR A 159 18.48 -7.53 5.22
N GLU A 160 17.37 -8.23 5.21
CA GLU A 160 16.71 -8.63 3.98
C GLU A 160 15.87 -7.48 3.46
N ILE A 161 15.78 -7.36 2.14
CA ILE A 161 14.89 -6.42 1.51
C ILE A 161 13.67 -7.16 0.97
N ALA A 162 12.50 -6.57 1.20
CA ALA A 162 11.25 -7.22 0.89
C ALA A 162 10.37 -6.35 0.02
N THR A 163 9.65 -7.00 -0.89
CA THR A 163 8.45 -6.42 -1.46
C THR A 163 7.38 -6.49 -0.39
N HIS A 164 6.83 -5.34 -0.01
CA HIS A 164 5.75 -5.38 0.98
C HIS A 164 4.54 -6.10 0.38
N LYS A 165 3.91 -6.94 1.19
CA LYS A 165 2.62 -7.54 0.90
C LYS A 165 1.58 -6.42 0.92
N GLN A 166 1.37 -5.73 -0.21
CA GLN A 166 0.28 -4.76 -0.35
C GLN A 166 -1.01 -5.39 0.20
N PHE A 167 -1.51 -4.91 1.35
CA PHE A 167 -2.74 -5.44 1.95
C PHE A 167 -3.90 -5.29 0.97
N VAL A 168 -3.84 -4.20 0.21
CA VAL A 168 -4.67 -3.97 -0.94
C VAL A 168 -3.78 -3.66 -2.13
N ARG A 169 -3.73 -4.60 -3.07
CA ARG A 169 -2.92 -4.46 -4.28
C ARG A 169 -3.33 -3.18 -5.00
N ALA A 170 -2.37 -2.32 -5.38
CA ALA A 170 -2.64 -1.12 -6.20
C ALA A 170 -3.42 -1.49 -7.48
N ASN A 171 -3.16 -2.70 -7.98
CA ASN A 171 -3.95 -3.36 -9.00
C ASN A 171 -4.72 -4.53 -8.39
N ILE A 172 -6.04 -4.47 -8.40
CA ILE A 172 -6.87 -5.64 -8.12
C ILE A 172 -6.67 -6.59 -9.32
N ASN A 173 -5.64 -7.43 -9.32
CA ASN A 173 -5.27 -8.31 -10.44
C ASN A 173 -6.45 -9.22 -10.83
N GLY A 174 -7.36 -8.75 -11.69
CA GLY A 174 -8.54 -9.46 -12.18
C GLY A 174 -9.48 -10.03 -11.11
N ARG A 175 -9.30 -9.70 -9.82
CA ARG A 175 -10.09 -10.24 -8.72
C ARG A 175 -11.26 -9.32 -8.41
N PRO A 176 -12.43 -9.84 -8.01
CA PRO A 176 -13.51 -8.98 -7.53
C PRO A 176 -13.11 -8.30 -6.21
N LEU A 177 -13.65 -7.11 -5.96
CA LEU A 177 -13.50 -6.41 -4.68
C LEU A 177 -14.08 -7.27 -3.54
N ARG A 178 -13.36 -7.31 -2.41
CA ARG A 178 -13.81 -8.02 -1.20
C ARG A 178 -14.88 -7.18 -0.52
N TYR A 179 -15.99 -7.81 -0.12
CA TYR A 179 -17.07 -7.09 0.54
C TYR A 179 -17.82 -7.98 1.54
N TYR A 180 -18.45 -7.37 2.53
CA TYR A 180 -19.30 -8.02 3.52
C TYR A 180 -20.54 -7.17 3.81
N ILE A 181 -21.72 -7.78 3.88
CA ILE A 181 -23.01 -7.12 4.08
C ILE A 181 -23.72 -7.71 5.29
N ILE A 182 -24.10 -6.85 6.23
CA ILE A 182 -24.92 -7.21 7.38
C ILE A 182 -25.92 -6.09 7.71
N GLY A 183 -27.21 -6.43 7.82
CA GLY A 183 -28.28 -5.46 8.10
C GLY A 183 -28.32 -4.29 7.10
N GLY A 184 -27.92 -4.55 5.86
CA GLY A 184 -27.80 -3.55 4.79
C GLY A 184 -26.50 -2.73 4.80
N PHE A 185 -25.65 -2.81 5.82
CA PHE A 185 -24.35 -2.14 5.82
C PHE A 185 -23.36 -2.88 4.92
N VAL A 186 -22.84 -2.19 3.89
CA VAL A 186 -21.89 -2.75 2.92
C VAL A 186 -20.49 -2.32 3.30
N PHE A 187 -19.70 -3.25 3.82
CA PHE A 187 -18.30 -3.06 4.16
C PHE A 187 -17.39 -3.54 3.03
N THR A 188 -16.34 -2.78 2.74
CA THR A 188 -15.27 -3.15 1.81
C THR A 188 -13.91 -2.76 2.39
N THR A 189 -12.83 -3.09 1.71
CA THR A 189 -11.47 -2.69 2.10
C THR A 189 -11.04 -1.44 1.36
N LEU A 190 -10.42 -0.51 2.08
CA LEU A 190 -9.86 0.72 1.52
C LEU A 190 -8.80 0.37 0.48
N SER A 191 -8.96 0.80 -0.77
CA SER A 191 -8.09 0.46 -1.89
C SER A 191 -7.81 1.69 -2.74
N VAL A 192 -6.71 1.70 -3.51
CA VAL A 192 -6.43 2.77 -4.47
C VAL A 192 -7.61 2.94 -5.46
N PRO A 193 -8.15 1.88 -6.10
CA PRO A 193 -9.33 2.02 -6.96
C PRO A 193 -10.58 2.53 -6.24
N TYR A 194 -10.74 2.19 -4.95
CA TYR A 194 -11.86 2.66 -4.14
C TYR A 194 -11.74 4.15 -3.80
N ILE A 195 -10.54 4.62 -3.43
CA ILE A 195 -10.26 6.04 -3.20
C ILE A 195 -10.52 6.84 -4.48
N GLN A 196 -9.99 6.38 -5.61
CA GLN A 196 -10.25 7.02 -6.92
C GLN A 196 -11.76 7.09 -7.23
N PHE A 197 -12.51 6.03 -6.95
CA PHE A 197 -13.96 6.03 -7.11
C PHE A 197 -14.65 7.05 -6.19
N MET A 198 -14.17 7.23 -4.96
CA MET A 198 -14.68 8.24 -4.03
C MET A 198 -14.39 9.66 -4.53
N ASP A 199 -13.14 9.94 -4.90
CA ASP A 199 -12.71 11.27 -5.37
C ASP A 199 -13.49 11.70 -6.61
N CYS A 200 -13.74 10.79 -7.55
CA CYS A 200 -14.58 11.07 -8.72
C CYS A 200 -16.05 11.41 -8.39
N ARG A 201 -16.55 11.03 -7.20
CA ARG A 201 -17.95 11.26 -6.79
C ARG A 201 -18.13 12.41 -5.81
N TYR A 202 -17.07 12.84 -5.14
CA TYR A 202 -17.15 13.81 -4.04
C TYR A 202 -16.07 14.89 -4.22
N ASP A 203 -16.50 16.11 -4.56
CA ASP A 203 -15.68 17.33 -4.57
C ASP A 203 -15.39 17.84 -3.13
N TYR A 204 -15.08 16.91 -2.23
CA TYR A 204 -14.72 17.23 -0.85
C TYR A 204 -13.21 17.09 -0.70
N LYS A 205 -12.58 18.13 -0.17
CA LYS A 205 -11.24 18.05 0.43
C LYS A 205 -11.27 16.92 1.48
N THR A 206 -10.81 15.76 1.08
CA THR A 206 -10.64 14.57 1.91
C THR A 206 -9.60 14.89 3.01
N PRO A 207 -9.66 14.23 4.19
CA PRO A 207 -8.55 14.23 5.13
C PRO A 207 -7.28 13.86 4.38
N ASP A 208 -6.15 14.51 4.70
CA ASP A 208 -4.83 14.41 4.03
C ASP A 208 -4.73 13.17 3.11
N GLU A 209 -4.98 13.35 1.80
CA GLU A 209 -5.07 12.24 0.83
C GLU A 209 -3.88 11.29 0.96
N GLY A 210 -2.70 11.84 1.28
CA GLY A 210 -1.48 11.08 1.53
C GLY A 210 -1.60 10.07 2.68
N GLU A 211 -2.35 10.38 3.73
CA GLU A 211 -2.63 9.46 4.84
C GLU A 211 -3.58 8.35 4.40
N LEU A 212 -4.67 8.65 3.68
CA LEU A 212 -5.61 7.64 3.18
C LEU A 212 -4.93 6.68 2.20
N PHE A 213 -4.14 7.22 1.25
CA PHE A 213 -3.35 6.40 0.32
C PHE A 213 -2.32 5.56 1.07
N SER A 214 -1.65 6.12 2.09
CA SER A 214 -0.74 5.36 2.95
C SER A 214 -1.49 4.23 3.67
N GLN A 215 -2.62 4.50 4.31
CA GLN A 215 -3.43 3.47 4.98
C GLN A 215 -3.91 2.38 4.00
N ALA A 216 -4.36 2.75 2.80
CA ALA A 216 -4.79 1.80 1.77
C ALA A 216 -3.65 0.88 1.29
N LEU A 217 -2.43 1.43 1.21
CA LEU A 217 -1.25 0.68 0.75
C LEU A 217 -0.67 -0.24 1.85
N TYR A 218 -0.71 0.21 3.11
CA TYR A 218 0.02 -0.41 4.22
C TYR A 218 -0.87 -1.17 5.23
N GLU A 219 -2.19 -1.03 5.20
CA GLU A 219 -3.11 -1.58 6.20
C GLU A 219 -4.39 -2.18 5.56
N ASP A 220 -4.96 -3.24 6.15
CA ASP A 220 -6.27 -3.78 5.73
C ASP A 220 -7.41 -2.99 6.39
N ARG A 221 -7.59 -1.71 6.02
CA ARG A 221 -8.64 -0.88 6.61
C ARG A 221 -10.01 -1.21 6.03
N VAL A 222 -11.00 -1.38 6.90
CA VAL A 222 -12.39 -1.61 6.51
C VAL A 222 -13.14 -0.28 6.46
N VAL A 223 -13.91 -0.06 5.42
CA VAL A 223 -14.72 1.15 5.24
C VAL A 223 -16.18 0.79 4.99
N LEU A 224 -17.09 1.66 5.43
CA LEU A 224 -18.51 1.56 5.08
C LEU A 224 -18.74 2.16 3.69
N CYS A 225 -18.96 1.33 2.68
CA CYS A 225 -19.13 1.75 1.29
C CYS A 225 -20.49 2.40 1.05
N GLN A 226 -21.54 1.76 1.52
CA GLN A 226 -22.91 2.24 1.37
C GLN A 226 -23.84 1.52 2.36
N VAL A 227 -25.07 2.01 2.46
CA VAL A 227 -26.15 1.39 3.22
C VAL A 227 -27.28 1.02 2.26
N LEU A 228 -27.58 -0.28 2.16
CA LEU A 228 -28.77 -0.79 1.48
C LEU A 228 -29.97 -0.53 2.38
N LYS A 229 -30.84 0.39 1.97
CA LYS A 229 -31.97 0.86 2.79
C LYS A 229 -32.91 -0.29 3.18
N ASP A 230 -33.23 -0.36 4.45
CA ASP A 230 -34.24 -1.24 5.06
C ASP A 230 -34.73 -0.61 6.38
N ASP A 231 -35.89 -1.02 6.89
CA ASP A 231 -36.44 -0.51 8.14
C ASP A 231 -35.48 -0.67 9.33
N ILE A 232 -34.67 -1.74 9.34
CA ILE A 232 -33.70 -1.99 10.42
C ILE A 232 -32.59 -0.93 10.49
N ASN A 233 -32.28 -0.28 9.38
CA ASN A 233 -31.22 0.73 9.28
C ASN A 233 -31.76 2.14 9.00
N ALA A 234 -33.05 2.34 9.28
CA ALA A 234 -33.69 3.64 9.16
C ALA A 234 -32.91 4.70 9.98
N GLY A 235 -32.57 5.82 9.33
CA GLY A 235 -31.79 6.90 9.94
C GLY A 235 -30.27 6.70 9.89
N CYS A 236 -29.79 5.49 9.63
CA CYS A 236 -28.36 5.24 9.37
C CYS A 236 -27.94 5.70 7.96
N ASP A 237 -28.90 5.83 7.04
CA ASP A 237 -28.72 6.34 5.68
C ASP A 237 -28.71 7.88 5.59
N ILE A 238 -29.16 8.55 6.66
CA ILE A 238 -29.28 10.02 6.73
C ILE A 238 -27.94 10.68 7.08
N GLU A 239 -27.00 9.92 7.66
CA GLU A 239 -25.66 10.41 7.94
C GLU A 239 -24.71 10.21 6.75
N ARG A 240 -24.70 11.17 5.81
CA ARG A 240 -23.61 11.32 4.82
C ARG A 240 -22.19 11.31 5.44
N LEU A 241 -22.10 11.47 6.76
CA LEU A 241 -20.88 11.55 7.55
C LEU A 241 -20.27 10.19 7.91
N VAL A 242 -20.95 9.05 7.77
CA VAL A 242 -20.37 7.71 8.06
C VAL A 242 -19.99 6.94 6.81
N GLN A 243 -20.52 7.32 5.65
CA GLN A 243 -20.12 6.74 4.38
C GLN A 243 -18.64 7.05 4.11
N ASN A 244 -17.92 6.05 3.60
CA ASN A 244 -16.48 6.09 3.33
C ASN A 244 -15.58 6.29 4.56
N GLN A 245 -16.11 6.20 5.78
CA GLN A 245 -15.29 6.28 6.99
C GLN A 245 -14.66 4.93 7.31
N VAL A 246 -13.44 4.98 7.84
CA VAL A 246 -12.73 3.80 8.35
C VAL A 246 -13.42 3.30 9.62
N LEU A 247 -13.76 2.01 9.64
CA LEU A 247 -14.25 1.31 10.81
C LEU A 247 -13.07 1.02 11.75
N VAL A 248 -13.13 1.56 12.97
CA VAL A 248 -12.05 1.43 13.95
C VAL A 248 -12.33 0.31 14.94
N THR A 249 -13.55 0.24 15.47
CA THR A 249 -13.93 -0.82 16.43
C THR A 249 -15.28 -1.44 16.15
N PHE A 250 -15.40 -2.71 16.54
CA PHE A 250 -16.63 -3.47 16.61
C PHE A 250 -16.84 -3.93 18.06
N ASN A 251 -17.96 -3.57 18.68
CA ASN A 251 -18.23 -3.81 20.12
C ASN A 251 -17.03 -3.43 21.02
N ASN A 252 -16.44 -2.26 20.77
CA ASN A 252 -15.27 -1.71 21.45
C ASN A 252 -13.96 -2.52 21.27
N LYS A 253 -13.92 -3.52 20.38
CA LYS A 253 -12.70 -4.26 20.00
C LYS A 253 -12.15 -3.74 18.67
N PRO A 254 -10.82 -3.61 18.51
CA PRO A 254 -10.22 -3.06 17.29
C PRO A 254 -10.44 -3.98 16.08
N VAL A 255 -10.81 -3.39 14.95
CA VAL A 255 -10.99 -4.13 13.68
C VAL A 255 -9.68 -4.10 12.88
N MET A 256 -9.04 -5.26 12.76
CA MET A 256 -7.75 -5.41 12.08
C MET A 256 -7.86 -5.65 10.56
N GLY A 257 -9.08 -5.84 10.04
CA GLY A 257 -9.33 -6.14 8.63
C GLY A 257 -10.70 -6.76 8.38
N LEU A 258 -11.05 -6.94 7.10
CA LEU A 258 -12.39 -7.39 6.72
C LEU A 258 -12.69 -8.80 7.23
N LYS A 259 -11.69 -9.70 7.18
CA LYS A 259 -11.81 -11.06 7.76
C LYS A 259 -12.07 -11.04 9.26
N SER A 260 -11.41 -10.13 9.97
CA SER A 260 -11.58 -9.94 11.42
C SER A 260 -12.99 -9.46 11.73
N LEU A 261 -13.49 -8.48 10.98
CA LEU A 261 -14.87 -8.00 11.10
C LEU A 261 -15.90 -9.12 10.89
N VAL A 262 -15.78 -9.89 9.81
CA VAL A 262 -16.68 -11.02 9.52
C VAL A 262 -16.68 -12.00 10.70
N SER A 263 -15.50 -12.40 11.16
CA SER A 263 -15.37 -13.34 12.28
C SER A 263 -16.03 -12.80 13.55
N MET A 264 -15.81 -11.53 13.88
CA MET A 264 -16.40 -10.88 15.06
C MET A 264 -17.93 -10.81 14.99
N VAL A 265 -18.49 -10.47 13.83
CA VAL A 265 -19.95 -10.36 13.64
C VAL A 265 -20.61 -11.75 13.68
N GLU A 266 -20.01 -12.74 13.02
CA GLU A 266 -20.56 -14.10 12.94
C GLU A 266 -20.61 -14.78 14.32
N ILE A 267 -19.58 -14.60 15.17
CA ILE A 267 -19.55 -15.14 16.54
C ILE A 267 -20.26 -14.27 17.57
N CYS A 268 -20.68 -13.05 17.21
CA CYS A 268 -21.33 -12.13 18.14
C CYS A 268 -22.68 -12.68 18.59
N ASN A 269 -22.83 -12.79 19.92
CA ASN A 269 -24.05 -13.17 20.63
C ASN A 269 -24.56 -12.03 21.54
N GLU A 270 -23.94 -10.84 21.47
CA GLU A 270 -24.42 -9.66 22.18
C GLU A 270 -25.73 -9.16 21.57
N GLU A 271 -26.52 -8.41 22.34
CA GLU A 271 -27.81 -7.88 21.88
C GLU A 271 -27.68 -6.94 20.67
N PHE A 272 -26.56 -6.20 20.61
CA PHE A 272 -26.30 -5.21 19.58
C PHE A 272 -24.95 -5.43 18.87
N LEU A 273 -24.95 -5.10 17.59
CA LEU A 273 -23.77 -4.93 16.75
C LEU A 273 -23.42 -3.44 16.72
N LYS A 274 -22.36 -3.04 17.42
CA LYS A 274 -21.89 -1.66 17.52
C LYS A 274 -20.67 -1.44 16.63
N PHE A 275 -20.79 -0.56 15.65
CA PHE A 275 -19.74 -0.21 14.69
C PHE A 275 -19.28 1.23 14.95
N THR A 276 -18.04 1.45 15.38
CA THR A 276 -17.51 2.80 15.65
C THR A 276 -16.42 3.17 14.63
N PHE A 277 -16.58 4.35 14.03
CA PHE A 277 -15.78 4.86 12.92
C PHE A 277 -14.73 5.89 13.35
N GLY A 278 -13.81 6.22 12.44
CA GLY A 278 -12.69 7.14 12.69
C GLY A 278 -13.11 8.55 13.14
N ASN A 279 -14.28 9.01 12.72
CA ASN A 279 -14.87 10.29 13.16
C ASN A 279 -15.66 10.17 14.48
N HIS A 280 -15.44 9.11 15.25
CA HIS A 280 -16.11 8.80 16.53
C HIS A 280 -17.62 8.54 16.44
N LYS A 281 -18.20 8.52 15.24
CA LYS A 281 -19.59 8.13 15.04
C LYS A 281 -19.78 6.63 15.24
N THR A 282 -20.96 6.25 15.68
CA THR A 282 -21.30 4.85 15.95
C THR A 282 -22.63 4.49 15.30
N LEU A 283 -22.64 3.39 14.55
CA LEU A 283 -23.85 2.75 14.04
C LEU A 283 -24.15 1.51 14.88
N VAL A 284 -25.43 1.26 15.12
CA VAL A 284 -25.87 0.14 15.96
C VAL A 284 -26.98 -0.62 15.25
N LEU A 285 -26.90 -1.95 15.24
CA LEU A 285 -27.96 -2.83 14.74
C LEU A 285 -28.30 -3.90 15.79
N PRO A 286 -29.58 -4.24 15.98
CA PRO A 286 -29.96 -5.39 16.82
C PRO A 286 -29.50 -6.71 16.19
N THR A 287 -28.70 -7.49 16.90
CA THR A 287 -27.95 -8.64 16.33
C THR A 287 -28.86 -9.68 15.68
N ASN A 288 -29.90 -10.12 16.39
CA ASN A 288 -30.79 -11.18 15.92
C ASN A 288 -31.59 -10.75 14.68
N ILE A 289 -32.05 -9.50 14.66
CA ILE A 289 -32.83 -8.95 13.55
C ILE A 289 -31.91 -8.70 12.35
N ALA A 290 -30.70 -8.18 12.57
CA ALA A 290 -29.74 -7.90 11.51
C ALA A 290 -29.32 -9.19 10.78
N LYS A 291 -29.06 -10.27 11.53
CA LYS A 291 -28.70 -11.58 10.94
C LYS A 291 -29.87 -12.22 10.19
N SER A 292 -31.08 -12.20 10.75
CA SER A 292 -32.25 -12.82 10.13
C SER A 292 -32.77 -12.07 8.89
N ARG A 293 -32.86 -10.73 8.95
CA ARG A 293 -33.34 -9.91 7.83
C ARG A 293 -32.34 -9.75 6.69
N ASN A 294 -31.05 -10.07 6.90
CA ASN A 294 -30.01 -9.80 5.91
C ASN A 294 -30.33 -10.41 4.54
N LEU A 295 -30.87 -11.63 4.51
CA LEU A 295 -31.22 -12.31 3.26
C LEU A 295 -32.32 -11.57 2.48
N ASP A 296 -33.31 -11.02 3.18
CA ASP A 296 -34.42 -10.31 2.54
C ASP A 296 -33.97 -8.95 2.01
N ILE A 297 -33.10 -8.25 2.75
CA ILE A 297 -32.45 -7.02 2.28
C ILE A 297 -31.66 -7.29 0.98
N LEU A 298 -30.87 -8.37 0.94
CA LEU A 298 -30.09 -8.71 -0.25
C LEU A 298 -30.98 -8.99 -1.46
N LYS A 299 -32.09 -9.71 -1.28
CA LYS A 299 -33.07 -9.96 -2.36
C LYS A 299 -33.72 -8.66 -2.85
N ALA A 300 -34.14 -7.79 -1.94
CA ALA A 300 -34.77 -6.51 -2.27
C ALA A 300 -33.85 -5.61 -3.13
N HIS A 301 -32.54 -5.68 -2.87
CA HIS A 301 -31.53 -4.90 -3.60
C HIS A 301 -30.84 -5.68 -4.74
N SER A 302 -31.38 -6.84 -5.14
CA SER A 302 -30.82 -7.68 -6.22
C SER A 302 -29.35 -8.08 -6.01
N VAL A 303 -28.93 -8.22 -4.74
CA VAL A 303 -27.58 -8.65 -4.37
C VAL A 303 -27.56 -10.16 -4.19
N ARG A 304 -26.73 -10.85 -4.98
CA ARG A 304 -26.67 -12.32 -5.00
C ARG A 304 -26.13 -12.94 -3.72
N CYS A 305 -25.16 -12.31 -3.06
CA CYS A 305 -24.46 -12.88 -1.92
C CYS A 305 -24.12 -11.80 -0.89
N ALA A 306 -24.19 -12.16 0.40
CA ALA A 306 -23.84 -11.25 1.51
C ALA A 306 -22.34 -10.93 1.60
N MET A 307 -21.49 -11.75 0.97
CA MET A 307 -20.03 -11.60 1.07
C MET A 307 -19.33 -12.15 -0.18
N SER A 308 -18.11 -11.66 -0.42
CA SER A 308 -17.22 -12.16 -1.47
C SER A 308 -16.76 -13.61 -1.20
N ASP A 309 -16.39 -14.33 -2.26
CA ASP A 309 -16.11 -15.78 -2.17
C ASP A 309 -14.96 -16.13 -1.22
N ASP A 310 -13.93 -15.27 -1.13
CA ASP A 310 -12.80 -15.44 -0.22
C ASP A 310 -13.17 -15.37 1.28
N LEU A 311 -14.32 -14.77 1.60
CA LEU A 311 -14.85 -14.69 2.95
C LEU A 311 -15.77 -15.86 3.28
N LYS A 312 -16.41 -16.49 2.27
CA LYS A 312 -17.27 -17.65 2.48
C LYS A 312 -16.50 -18.85 3.02
N GLU A 313 -15.24 -19.01 2.63
CA GLU A 313 -14.36 -20.08 3.11
C GLU A 313 -14.12 -19.98 4.63
N LEU A 314 -14.08 -18.77 5.20
CA LEU A 314 -13.87 -18.56 6.63
C LEU A 314 -15.07 -19.04 7.46
N VAL A 315 -16.28 -18.90 6.93
CA VAL A 315 -17.53 -19.27 7.63
C VAL A 315 -17.79 -20.78 7.54
N LYS A 316 -17.19 -21.47 6.56
CA LYS A 316 -17.36 -22.92 6.33
C LYS A 316 -16.43 -23.82 7.15
N LEU A 317 -15.40 -23.28 7.81
CA LEU A 317 -14.52 -24.09 8.67
C LEU A 317 -15.33 -24.64 9.86
N PRO A 318 -15.37 -25.98 10.06
CA PRO A 318 -16.10 -26.54 11.18
C PRO A 318 -15.48 -26.04 12.48
N ARG A 319 -16.32 -25.45 13.33
CA ARG A 319 -15.95 -25.09 14.70
C ARG A 319 -15.50 -26.37 15.38
N GLY A 320 -14.19 -26.51 15.61
CA GLY A 320 -13.63 -27.63 16.35
C GLY A 320 -14.36 -27.76 17.68
N LYS A 321 -14.77 -29.00 18.00
CA LYS A 321 -15.35 -29.39 19.29
C LYS A 321 -14.37 -29.10 20.42
#